data_AF-A0A094ZMR9-F1
#
_entry.id   AF-A0A094ZMR9-F1
#
_cell.length_a   1.000
_cell.length_b   1.000
_cell.length_c   1.000
_cell.angle_alpha   90.00
_cell.angle_beta   90.00
_cell.angle_gamma   90.00
#
_symmetry.space_group_name_H-M   'P 1'
#
loop_
_entity.id
_entity.type
_entity.pdbx_description
1 polymer ?
#
loop_
_entity_poly.entity_id
_entity_poly.type
_entity_poly.pdbx_seq_one_letter_code
_entity_poly.pdbx_strand_id
1 'polypeptide(L)' 'MQDKDAKEEMLKAFRLFDDDETGKISFKNLKRVAKELGEKLTDEELQEMIDEADRDGDGEVNEQEFLRVMKKTNLY' A
#
# COMPACT_ATOMS: atom_id res chain seq x y z
N MET A 1 -15.51 -19.15 0.71
CA MET A 1 -15.91 -18.01 -0.14
C MET A 1 -15.23 -16.72 0.33
N GLN A 2 -14.95 -16.53 1.63
CA GLN A 2 -14.36 -15.30 2.19
C GLN A 2 -12.96 -14.88 1.65
N ASP A 3 -12.08 -15.81 1.24
CA ASP A 3 -10.74 -15.44 0.75
C ASP A 3 -10.72 -14.77 -0.63
N LYS A 4 -11.74 -15.02 -1.46
CA LYS A 4 -11.80 -14.45 -2.81
C LYS A 4 -12.11 -12.96 -2.75
N ASP A 5 -13.05 -12.59 -1.89
CA ASP A 5 -13.46 -11.19 -1.71
C ASP A 5 -12.31 -10.36 -1.13
N ALA A 6 -11.60 -10.87 -0.11
CA ALA A 6 -10.46 -10.16 0.48
C ALA A 6 -9.32 -9.89 -0.53
N LYS A 7 -8.99 -10.88 -1.38
CA LYS A 7 -7.97 -10.70 -2.41
C LYS A 7 -8.40 -9.66 -3.45
N GLU A 8 -9.67 -9.66 -3.83
CA GLU A 8 -10.20 -8.72 -4.83
C GLU A 8 -10.24 -7.29 -4.29
N GLU A 9 -10.64 -7.10 -3.03
CA GLU A 9 -10.61 -5.79 -2.36
C GLU A 9 -9.19 -5.27 -2.16
N MET A 10 -8.23 -6.15 -1.83
CA MET A 10 -6.80 -5.77 -1.76
C MET A 10 -6.26 -5.33 -3.11
N LEU A 11 -6.63 -6.01 -4.20
CA LEU A 11 -6.25 -5.62 -5.57
C LEU A 11 -6.86 -4.27 -5.97
N LYS A 12 -8.11 -4.01 -5.59
CA LYS A 12 -8.75 -2.71 -5.80
C LYS A 12 -8.06 -1.61 -5.01
N ALA A 13 -7.73 -1.87 -3.75
CA ALA A 13 -6.98 -0.94 -2.92
C ALA A 13 -5.60 -0.67 -3.53
N PHE A 14 -4.86 -1.71 -3.93
CA PHE A 14 -3.55 -1.57 -4.57
C PHE A 14 -3.62 -0.67 -5.81
N ARG A 15 -4.61 -0.87 -6.68
CA ARG A 15 -4.84 -0.01 -7.85
C ARG A 15 -5.25 1.42 -7.50
N LEU A 16 -5.87 1.63 -6.34
CA LEU A 16 -6.18 2.97 -5.85
C LEU A 16 -4.88 3.72 -5.45
N PHE A 17 -3.87 3.00 -4.97
CA PHE A 17 -2.55 3.55 -4.69
C PHE A 17 -1.73 3.74 -5.97
N ASP A 18 -1.59 2.71 -6.82
CA ASP A 18 -0.81 2.71 -8.06
C ASP A 18 -1.55 3.38 -9.25
N ASP A 19 -1.74 4.70 -9.15
CA ASP A 19 -2.39 5.52 -10.20
C ASP A 19 -1.63 5.56 -11.54
N ASP A 20 -0.32 5.33 -11.50
CA ASP A 20 0.56 5.29 -12.66
C ASP A 20 0.75 3.90 -13.27
N GLU A 21 0.02 2.89 -12.77
CA GLU A 21 -0.02 1.51 -13.26
C GLU A 21 1.38 0.89 -13.41
N THR A 22 2.29 1.22 -12.49
CA THR A 22 3.66 0.71 -12.48
C THR A 22 3.75 -0.73 -11.97
N GLY A 23 2.69 -1.20 -11.30
CA GLY A 23 2.66 -2.45 -10.56
C GLY A 23 3.32 -2.35 -9.19
N LYS A 24 3.61 -1.14 -8.71
CA LYS A 24 4.23 -0.84 -7.41
C LYS A 24 3.66 0.44 -6.82
N ILE A 25 3.72 0.56 -5.49
CA ILE A 25 3.30 1.76 -4.78
C ILE A 25 4.57 2.51 -4.38
N SER A 26 4.83 3.62 -5.05
CA SER A 26 5.91 4.51 -4.66
C SER A 26 5.50 5.41 -3.48
N PHE A 27 6.48 6.03 -2.84
CA PHE A 27 6.22 7.07 -1.82
C PHE A 27 5.25 8.16 -2.31
N LYS A 28 5.32 8.54 -3.60
CA LYS A 28 4.44 9.55 -4.18
C LYS A 28 2.98 9.08 -4.22
N ASN A 29 2.77 7.81 -4.57
CA ASN A 29 1.45 7.18 -4.59
C ASN A 29 0.83 7.19 -3.19
N LEU A 30 1.59 6.71 -2.19
CA LEU A 30 1.14 6.66 -0.81
C LEU A 30 0.81 8.06 -0.26
N LYS A 31 1.68 9.05 -0.52
CA LYS A 31 1.48 10.44 -0.12
C LYS A 31 0.24 11.07 -0.76
N ARG A 32 -0.04 10.75 -2.02
CA ARG A 32 -1.25 11.23 -2.70
C ARG A 32 -2.49 10.63 -2.05
N VAL A 33 -2.53 9.31 -1.86
CA VAL A 33 -3.70 8.65 -1.25
C VAL A 33 -3.95 9.12 0.17
N ALA A 34 -2.90 9.27 0.99
CA ALA A 34 -3.03 9.83 2.34
C ALA A 34 -3.72 11.21 2.32
N LYS A 35 -3.35 12.08 1.37
CA LYS A 35 -4.01 13.38 1.18
C LYS A 35 -5.45 13.25 0.69
N GLU A 36 -5.76 12.31 -0.21
CA GLU A 36 -7.12 12.08 -0.71
C GLU A 36 -8.05 11.53 0.39
N LEU A 37 -7.52 10.70 1.29
CA LEU A 37 -8.23 10.20 2.47
C LEU A 37 -8.38 11.26 3.58
N GLY A 38 -7.68 12.40 3.47
CA GLY A 38 -7.66 13.43 4.50
C GLY A 38 -6.82 13.06 5.73
N GLU A 39 -6.04 11.98 5.65
CA GLU A 39 -5.07 11.56 6.65
C GLU A 39 -3.90 12.54 6.66
N LYS A 40 -3.56 13.09 7.84
CA LYS A 40 -2.42 13.99 8.00
C LYS A 40 -1.18 13.21 8.42
N LEU A 41 -0.72 12.34 7.54
CA LEU A 41 0.55 11.64 7.71
C LEU A 41 1.69 12.55 7.26
N THR A 42 2.76 12.56 8.06
CA THR A 42 4.00 13.24 7.73
C THR A 42 4.79 12.46 6.69
N ASP A 43 5.71 13.13 6.00
CA ASP A 43 6.61 12.47 5.06
C ASP A 43 7.44 11.38 5.75
N GLU A 44 7.75 11.55 7.04
CA GLU A 44 8.46 10.58 7.87
C GLU A 44 7.60 9.33 8.13
N GLU A 45 6.35 9.49 8.57
CA GLU A 45 5.43 8.35 8.78
C GLU A 45 5.16 7.59 7.48
N LEU A 46 4.99 8.29 6.36
CA LEU A 46 4.81 7.66 5.06
C LEU A 46 6.06 6.88 4.63
N GLN A 47 7.25 7.40 4.94
CA GLN A 47 8.50 6.72 4.65
C GLN A 47 8.65 5.47 5.53
N GLU A 48 8.33 5.56 6.82
CA GLU A 48 8.34 4.41 7.72
C GLU A 48 7.36 3.32 7.27
N MET A 49 6.20 3.68 6.71
CA MET A 49 5.26 2.72 6.13
C MET A 49 5.83 2.01 4.90
N ILE A 50 6.54 2.73 4.03
CA ILE A 50 7.24 2.13 2.88
C ILE A 50 8.34 1.22 3.39
N ASP A 51 9.19 1.69 4.29
CA ASP A 51 10.35 0.94 4.81
C ASP A 51 9.94 -0.31 5.60
N GLU A 52 8.78 -0.32 6.27
CA GLU A 52 8.24 -1.52 6.93
C GLU A 52 7.68 -2.54 5.92
N ALA A 53 7.16 -2.06 4.79
CA ALA A 53 6.54 -2.87 3.75
C ALA A 53 7.58 -3.45 2.77
N ASP A 54 8.53 -2.62 2.35
CA ASP A 54 9.59 -2.88 1.39
C ASP A 54 10.59 -3.89 1.97
N ARG A 55 10.60 -5.10 1.40
CA ARG A 55 11.51 -6.18 1.81
C ARG A 55 12.64 -6.41 0.83
N ASP A 56 12.46 -6.01 -0.42
CA ASP A 56 13.50 -6.13 -1.43
C ASP A 56 14.46 -4.92 -1.45
N GLY A 57 14.08 -3.84 -0.76
CA GLY A 57 14.87 -2.63 -0.56
C GLY A 57 14.89 -1.73 -1.79
N ASP A 58 13.88 -1.81 -2.65
CA ASP A 58 13.81 -1.02 -3.88
C ASP A 58 13.20 0.39 -3.68
N GLY A 59 12.70 0.68 -2.48
CA GLY A 59 12.08 1.95 -2.10
C GLY A 59 10.63 2.09 -2.56
N GLU A 60 10.03 1.00 -3.05
CA GLU A 60 8.65 0.91 -3.50
C GLU A 60 7.98 -0.33 -2.87
N VAL A 61 6.66 -0.40 -2.95
CA VAL A 61 5.92 -1.54 -2.37
C VAL A 61 5.22 -2.30 -3.48
N ASN A 62 5.67 -3.51 -3.76
CA ASN A 62 5.04 -4.37 -4.76
C ASN A 62 3.74 -5.03 -4.23
N GLU A 63 2.97 -5.66 -5.13
CA GLU A 63 1.70 -6.33 -4.75
C GLU A 63 1.89 -7.32 -3.59
N GLN A 64 2.97 -8.10 -3.57
CA GLN A 64 3.18 -9.10 -2.52
C GLN A 64 3.49 -8.49 -1.16
N GLU A 65 4.24 -7.40 -1.14
CA GLU A 65 4.57 -6.64 0.06
C GLU A 65 3.34 -5.93 0.61
N PHE A 66 2.55 -5.29 -0.25
CA PHE A 66 1.28 -4.69 0.13
C PHE A 66 0.31 -5.73 0.73
N LEU A 67 0.19 -6.89 0.07
CA LEU A 67 -0.63 -7.99 0.56
C LEU A 67 -0.15 -8.49 1.94
N ARG A 68 1.16 -8.51 2.17
CA ARG A 68 1.74 -8.92 3.45
C ARG A 68 1.42 -7.90 4.55
N VAL A 69 1.58 -6.61 4.28
CA VAL A 69 1.30 -5.54 5.25
C VAL A 69 -0.18 -5.54 5.61
N MET A 70 -1.07 -5.56 4.63
CA MET A 70 -2.52 -5.60 4.87
C MET A 70 -2.96 -6.85 5.65
N LYS A 71 -2.29 -8.00 5.44
CA LYS A 71 -2.50 -9.20 6.29
C LYS A 71 -1.95 -9.04 7.71
N LYS A 72 -0.83 -8.33 7.89
CA LYS A 72 -0.19 -8.12 9.20
C LYS A 72 -0.95 -7.11 10.07
N THR A 73 -1.52 -6.07 9.46
CA THR A 73 -2.28 -5.01 10.15
C THR A 73 -3.67 -5.49 10.61
N ASN A 74 -4.06 -6.73 10.29
CA ASN A 74 -5.25 -7.41 10.79
C ASN A 74 -6.53 -6.56 10.65
N LEU A 75 -6.71 -5.95 9.48
CA LEU A 75 -7.97 -5.35 9.02
C LEU A 75 -9.03 -6.41 8.60
N TYR A 76 -8.75 -7.70 8.87
CA TYR A 76 -9.68 -8.82 8.80
C TYR A 76 -9.39 -9.84 9.91
#